data_AF-A0A7Z1MMD8-F1
#
_entry.id   AF-A0A7Z1MMD8-F1
#
_cell.length_a   1.000
_cell.length_b   1.000
_cell.length_c   1.000
_cell.angle_alpha   90.00
_cell.angle_beta   90.00
_cell.angle_gamma   90.00
#
_symmetry.space_group_name_H-M   'P 1'
#
loop_
_entity.id
_entity.type
_entity.pdbx_description
1 polymer ?
#
loop_
_entity_poly.entity_id
_entity_poly.type
_entity_poly.pdbx_seq_one_letter_code
_entity_poly.pdbx_strand_id
1 'polypeptide(L)' 'MNRKKKINQILKKKQKQANSKLHGSNKPRYISKADRAKMEAEEQAKGAVEATVEAEETKAAE' A
#
# COMPACT_ATOMS: atom_id res chain seq x y z
N MET A 1 15.57 -36.65 16.39
CA MET A 1 15.79 -35.86 15.16
C MET A 1 17.25 -35.46 15.10
N ASN A 2 17.93 -35.77 14.00
CA ASN A 2 19.27 -35.24 13.76
C ASN A 2 19.26 -33.70 13.90
N ARG A 3 20.31 -33.14 14.50
CA ARG A 3 20.46 -31.70 14.77
C ARG A 3 20.11 -30.84 13.55
N LYS A 4 20.53 -31.27 12.36
CA LYS A 4 20.19 -30.66 11.07
C LYS A 4 18.68 -30.53 10.83
N LYS A 5 17.90 -31.59 11.10
CA LYS A 5 16.43 -31.60 10.94
C LYS A 5 15.75 -30.62 11.91
N LYS A 6 16.24 -30.53 13.15
CA LYS A 6 15.72 -29.60 14.17
C LYS A 6 15.95 -28.14 13.79
N ILE A 7 17.16 -27.80 13.33
CA ILE A 7 17.49 -26.44 12.87
C ILE A 7 16.59 -26.04 11.69
N ASN A 8 16.46 -26.91 10.70
CA ASN A 8 15.62 -26.62 9.52
C ASN A 8 14.14 -26.41 9.88
N GLN A 9 13.62 -27.15 10.86
CA GLN A 9 12.25 -26.94 11.32
C GLN A 9 12.07 -25.60 12.03
N ILE A 10 13.03 -25.20 12.87
CA ILE A 10 12.99 -23.90 13.56
C ILE A 10 13.05 -22.76 12.55
N LEU A 11 13.94 -22.83 11.55
CA LEU A 11 14.06 -21.83 10.50
C LEU A 11 12.76 -21.70 9.69
N LYS A 12 12.18 -22.82 9.25
CA LYS A 12 10.89 -22.84 8.55
C LYS A 12 9.76 -22.24 9.39
N LYS A 13 9.73 -22.53 10.70
CA LYS A 13 8.72 -21.96 11.61
C LYS A 13 8.86 -20.45 11.72
N LYS A 14 10.09 -19.93 11.88
CA LYS A 14 10.37 -18.49 11.93
C LYS A 14 10.01 -17.79 10.62
N GLN A 15 10.37 -18.36 9.48
CA GLN A 15 10.03 -17.82 8.17
C GLN A 15 8.51 -17.72 7.97
N LYS A 16 7.77 -18.76 8.34
CA LYS A 16 6.30 -18.75 8.28
C LYS A 16 5.69 -17.67 9.20
N GLN A 17 6.24 -17.46 10.39
CA GLN A 17 5.79 -16.42 11.32
C GLN A 17 6.10 -14.99 10.82
N ALA A 18 7.20 -14.81 10.10
CA ALA A 18 7.51 -13.54 9.46
C ALA A 18 6.56 -13.25 8.30
N ASN A 19 6.35 -14.24 7.42
CA ASN A 19 5.46 -14.10 6.27
C ASN A 19 3.98 -13.92 6.67
N SER A 20 3.53 -14.59 7.74
CA SER A 20 2.15 -14.44 8.22
C SER A 20 1.81 -13.01 8.65
N LYS A 21 2.80 -12.23 9.05
CA LYS A 21 2.65 -10.82 9.46
C LYS A 21 2.73 -9.84 8.29
N LEU A 22 3.24 -10.29 7.14
CA LEU A 22 3.40 -9.46 5.93
C LEU A 22 2.23 -9.59 4.95
N HIS A 23 1.25 -10.46 5.24
CA HIS A 23 0.06 -10.57 4.41
C HIS A 23 -0.86 -9.35 4.61
N GLY A 24 -0.73 -8.35 3.74
CA GLY A 24 -1.78 -7.37 3.49
C GLY A 24 -2.90 -8.00 2.67
N SER A 25 -4.16 -7.74 3.02
CA SER A 25 -5.28 -8.10 2.16
C SER A 25 -5.26 -7.20 0.92
N ASN A 26 -5.26 -7.78 -0.29
CA ASN A 26 -5.40 -7.04 -1.56
C ASN A 26 -6.77 -6.35 -1.74
N LYS A 27 -7.66 -6.45 -0.75
CA LYS A 27 -8.97 -5.80 -0.80
C LYS A 27 -8.84 -4.43 -0.13
N PRO A 28 -9.35 -3.34 -0.76
CA PRO A 28 -9.46 -2.07 -0.06
C PRO A 28 -10.34 -2.29 1.17
N ARG A 29 -9.91 -1.75 2.31
CA ARG A 29 -10.72 -1.79 3.52
C ARG A 29 -12.06 -1.10 3.22
N TYR A 30 -13.17 -1.72 3.61
CA TYR A 30 -14.45 -1.05 3.49
C TYR A 30 -14.44 0.18 4.41
N ILE A 31 -14.70 1.32 3.81
CA ILE A 31 -14.77 2.63 4.44
C ILE A 31 -16.22 3.10 4.32
N SER A 32 -16.75 3.80 5.32
CA SER A 32 -18.14 4.24 5.32
C SER A 32 -18.44 5.16 4.12
N LYS A 33 -19.72 5.30 3.72
CA LYS A 33 -20.10 6.17 2.60
C LYS A 33 -19.66 7.62 2.79
N ALA A 34 -19.70 8.12 4.04
CA ALA A 34 -19.28 9.48 4.38
C ALA A 34 -17.77 9.66 4.22
N ASP A 35 -16.99 8.68 4.65
CA ASP A 35 -15.53 8.74 4.58
C ASP A 35 -15.03 8.54 3.13
N ARG A 36 -15.74 7.74 2.32
CA ARG A 36 -15.46 7.62 0.88
C ARG A 36 -15.69 8.94 0.15
N ALA A 37 -16.79 9.64 0.42
CA ALA A 37 -17.06 10.95 -0.18
C ALA A 37 -16.01 12.00 0.19
N LYS A 38 -15.50 11.96 1.44
CA LYS A 38 -14.40 12.84 1.88
C LYS A 38 -13.08 12.54 1.14
N MET A 39 -12.73 11.26 0.99
CA MET A 39 -11.52 10.88 0.26
C MET A 39 -11.62 11.22 -1.23
N GLU A 40 -12.77 11.01 -1.87
CA GLU A 40 -13.00 11.39 -3.27
C GLU A 40 -12.90 12.91 -3.48
N ALA A 41 -13.44 13.71 -2.55
CA ALA A 41 -13.32 15.17 -2.59
C ALA A 41 -11.87 15.64 -2.39
N GLU A 42 -11.11 15.01 -1.49
CA GLU A 42 -9.68 15.29 -1.29
C GLU A 42 -8.82 14.84 -2.48
N GLU A 43 -9.12 13.69 -3.10
CA GLU A 43 -8.45 13.22 -4.31
C GLU A 43 -8.75 14.14 -5.51
N GLN A 44 -9.99 14.62 -5.66
CA GLN A 44 -10.34 15.61 -6.69
C GLN A 44 -9.62 16.95 -6.47
N ALA A 45 -9.51 17.41 -5.21
CA ALA A 45 -8.77 18.62 -4.89
C ALA A 45 -7.26 18.46 -5.18
N LYS A 46 -6.67 17.30 -4.88
CA LYS A 46 -5.25 17.02 -5.18
C LYS A 46 -4.99 16.87 -6.68
N GLY A 47 -5.85 16.14 -7.39
CA GLY A 47 -5.74 15.97 -8.85
C GLY A 47 -5.93 17.27 -9.62
N ALA A 48 -6.76 18.20 -9.13
CA ALA A 48 -6.88 19.54 -9.70
C ALA A 48 -5.62 20.39 -9.48
N VAL A 49 -4.95 20.26 -8.33
CA VAL A 49 -3.69 20.94 -8.05
C VAL A 49 -2.56 20.36 -8.92
N GLU A 50 -2.47 19.05 -9.06
CA GLU A 50 -1.46 18.39 -9.92
C GLU A 50 -1.66 18.74 -11.40
N ALA A 51 -2.91 18.78 -11.89
CA ALA A 51 -3.21 19.17 -13.28
C ALA A 51 -2.90 20.66 -13.57
N THR A 52 -3.01 21.55 -12.58
CA THR A 52 -2.61 22.96 -12.76
C THR A 52 -1.11 23.16 -12.78
N VAL A 53 -0.34 22.34 -12.04
CA VAL A 53 1.13 22.43 -12.00
C VAL A 53 1.73 21.90 -13.31
N GLU A 54 1.22 20.80 -13.86
CA GLU A 54 1.69 20.30 -15.18
C GLU A 54 1.30 21.21 -16.35
N ALA A 55 0.18 21.94 -16.24
CA ALA A 55 -0.24 22.92 -17.25
C ALA A 55 0.61 24.21 -17.21
N GLU A 56 1.17 24.59 -16.05
CA GLU A 56 2.08 25.73 -15.94
C GLU A 56 3.51 25.40 -16.44
N GLU A 57 4.01 24.20 -16.16
CA GLU A 57 5.35 23.76 -16.61
C GLU A 57 5.42 23.58 -18.13
N THR A 58 4.35 23.10 -18.77
CA THR A 58 4.30 22.93 -20.23
C THR A 58 4.17 24.25 -20.99
N LYS A 59 3.69 25.32 -20.34
CA LYS A 59 3.54 26.65 -20.94
C LYS A 59 4.76 27.55 -20.74
N ALA A 60 5.62 27.26 -19.76
CA ALA A 60 6.86 27.99 -19.52
C ALA A 60 8.04 27.50 -20.39
N ALA A 61 7.86 26.39 -21.12
CA ALA A 61 8.87 25.78 -21.98
C ALA A 61 8.69 26.07 -23.49
N GLU A 62 7.71 26.91 -23.87
CA GLU A 62 7.55 27.46 -25.23
C GLU A 62 7.97 28.93 -25.29
#